data_AF-A0A4S2IWD6-F1
#
_entry.id   AF-A0A4S2IWD6-F1
#
_cell.length_a   1.000
_cell.length_b   1.000
_cell.length_c   1.000
_cell.angle_alpha   90.00
_cell.angle_beta   90.00
_cell.angle_gamma   90.00
#
_symmetry.space_group_name_H-M   'P 1'
#
loop_
_entity.id
_entity.type
_entity.pdbx_description
1 polymer ?
#
loop_
_entity_poly.entity_id
_entity_poly.type
_entity_poly.pdbx_seq_one_letter_code
_entity_poly.pdbx_strand_id
1 'polypeptide(L)'
;MHPVKNTPARTVIPYPQQRTETPVTIPPGPMDPEPVPPGPTDGQTLPPLARMLITDQQFVSCRSTVMDANPGMSEELAGRIVEEGLKFVTACAIFPTAGLVPSRIVDEGWHALILHTAMYAGLCERLGGRMVHHSPGYAPTNYAPGILDRTRERISALGWEPDPELWVAPSNESLVSVAAKCQHSDDSGPIVTIPKPKPSAA
;
A
#
# COMPACT_ATOMS: atom_id res chain seq x y z
N MET A 1 45.92 -77.03 -43.89
CA MET A 1 45.27 -75.71 -43.95
C MET A 1 44.06 -75.76 -43.02
N HIS A 2 44.18 -75.22 -41.80
CA HIS A 2 43.11 -75.17 -40.79
C HIS A 2 42.77 -73.69 -40.54
N PRO A 3 41.48 -73.29 -40.44
CA PRO A 3 41.13 -71.88 -40.30
C PRO A 3 41.31 -71.42 -38.85
N VAL A 4 42.03 -70.31 -38.68
CA VAL A 4 42.19 -69.56 -37.43
C VAL A 4 40.84 -68.91 -37.10
N LYS A 5 40.22 -69.29 -35.98
CA LYS A 5 39.01 -68.63 -35.48
C LYS A 5 39.41 -67.36 -34.75
N ASN A 6 38.96 -66.22 -35.26
CA ASN A 6 39.19 -64.89 -34.71
C ASN A 6 38.21 -64.65 -33.56
N THR A 7 38.71 -64.43 -32.34
CA THR A 7 37.89 -64.13 -31.15
C THR A 7 37.64 -62.62 -31.10
N PRO A 8 36.40 -62.12 -30.97
CA PRO A 8 36.16 -60.69 -30.86
C PRO A 8 36.64 -60.14 -29.51
N ALA A 9 37.26 -58.96 -29.56
CA ALA A 9 37.75 -58.21 -28.40
C ALA A 9 36.60 -57.87 -27.43
N ARG A 10 36.86 -58.06 -26.13
CA ARG A 10 35.94 -57.75 -25.03
C ARG A 10 35.84 -56.23 -24.87
N THR A 11 34.66 -55.65 -25.11
CA THR A 11 34.40 -54.25 -24.81
C THR A 11 34.47 -54.02 -23.30
N VAL A 12 35.43 -53.22 -22.85
CA VAL A 12 35.51 -52.73 -21.47
C VAL A 12 34.57 -51.53 -21.35
N ILE A 13 33.49 -51.67 -20.58
CA ILE A 13 32.60 -50.56 -20.24
C ILE A 13 33.29 -49.73 -19.15
N PRO A 14 33.50 -48.41 -19.32
CA PRO A 14 34.12 -47.61 -18.26
C PRO A 14 33.15 -47.41 -17.09
N TYR A 15 33.72 -47.43 -15.88
CA TYR A 15 33.02 -47.18 -14.61
C TYR A 15 32.49 -45.73 -14.56
N PRO A 16 31.27 -45.47 -14.07
CA PRO A 16 30.78 -44.10 -13.97
C PRO A 16 31.61 -43.32 -12.93
N GLN A 17 32.11 -42.15 -13.33
CA GLN A 17 32.82 -41.23 -12.43
C GLN A 17 31.83 -40.71 -11.39
N GLN A 18 32.17 -40.85 -10.10
CA GLN A 18 31.42 -40.26 -9.00
C GLN A 18 31.51 -38.73 -9.10
N ARG A 19 30.36 -38.07 -9.31
CA ARG A 19 30.24 -36.62 -9.17
C ARG A 19 30.43 -36.28 -7.69
N THR A 20 31.40 -35.44 -7.39
CA THR A 20 31.49 -34.79 -6.08
C THR A 20 30.40 -33.73 -6.01
N GLU A 21 29.35 -34.00 -5.23
CA GLU A 21 28.31 -33.01 -4.95
C GLU A 21 28.87 -31.99 -3.94
N THR A 22 29.04 -30.75 -4.37
CA THR A 22 29.24 -29.61 -3.47
C THR A 22 27.95 -29.41 -2.65
N PRO A 23 28.02 -29.26 -1.32
CA PRO A 23 26.83 -29.00 -0.51
C PRO A 23 26.19 -27.68 -0.97
N VAL A 24 24.97 -27.77 -1.50
CA VAL A 24 24.14 -26.60 -1.76
C VAL A 24 23.62 -26.13 -0.41
N THR A 25 24.14 -25.01 0.09
CA THR A 25 23.50 -24.28 1.20
C THR A 25 22.15 -23.80 0.70
N ILE A 26 21.07 -24.46 1.15
CA ILE A 26 19.71 -24.03 0.89
C ILE A 26 19.52 -22.69 1.64
N PRO A 27 19.19 -21.58 0.96
CA PRO A 27 18.82 -20.36 1.67
C PRO A 27 17.64 -20.66 2.60
N PRO A 28 17.53 -20.01 3.76
CA PRO A 28 16.36 -20.18 4.62
C PRO A 28 15.10 -19.95 3.77
N GLY A 29 14.12 -20.83 3.91
CA GLY A 29 12.83 -20.70 3.24
C GLY A 29 12.17 -19.36 3.59
N PRO A 30 11.12 -18.95 2.85
CA PRO A 30 10.39 -17.74 3.21
C PRO A 30 9.99 -17.85 4.68
N MET A 31 10.45 -16.89 5.50
CA MET A 31 9.92 -16.70 6.85
C MET A 31 8.41 -16.69 6.72
N ASP A 32 7.71 -17.50 7.52
CA ASP A 32 6.26 -17.46 7.58
C ASP A 32 5.85 -15.98 7.74
N PRO A 33 4.87 -15.49 6.94
CA PRO A 33 4.45 -14.10 7.07
C PRO A 33 4.04 -13.88 8.51
N GLU A 34 4.61 -12.84 9.12
CA GLU A 34 4.22 -12.41 10.47
C GLU A 34 2.69 -12.34 10.53
N PRO A 35 2.05 -12.89 11.58
CA PRO A 35 0.60 -12.90 11.66
C PRO A 35 0.07 -11.47 11.53
N VAL A 36 -0.66 -11.22 10.45
CA VAL A 36 -1.31 -9.93 10.23
C VAL A 36 -2.27 -9.70 11.40
N PRO A 37 -2.20 -8.54 12.07
CA PRO A 37 -3.10 -8.27 13.17
C PRO A 37 -4.55 -8.43 12.69
N PRO A 38 -5.40 -9.17 13.43
CA PRO A 38 -6.80 -9.27 13.09
C PRO A 38 -7.35 -7.85 13.09
N GLY A 39 -8.02 -7.48 12.00
CA GLY A 39 -8.66 -6.18 11.89
C GLY A 39 -10.08 -6.25 12.45
N PRO A 40 -10.76 -5.11 12.52
CA PRO A 40 -12.03 -4.99 13.23
C PRO A 40 -13.11 -5.88 12.60
N THR A 41 -13.45 -6.99 13.26
CA THR A 41 -14.70 -7.71 12.95
C THR A 41 -15.87 -6.99 13.61
N ASP A 42 -17.10 -7.12 13.10
CA ASP A 42 -18.30 -6.48 13.63
C ASP A 42 -18.32 -6.46 15.18
N GLY A 43 -18.22 -5.27 15.77
CA GLY A 43 -18.22 -5.06 17.22
C GLY A 43 -16.84 -4.96 17.90
N GLN A 44 -15.72 -5.04 17.18
CA GLN A 44 -14.37 -4.87 17.74
C GLN A 44 -13.88 -3.42 17.58
N THR A 45 -13.46 -2.81 18.69
CA THR A 45 -12.89 -1.46 18.75
C THR A 45 -11.61 -1.35 17.90
N LEU A 46 -11.47 -0.24 17.17
CA LEU A 46 -10.24 0.10 16.45
C LEU A 46 -9.03 0.11 17.40
N PRO A 47 -7.82 -0.19 16.90
CA PRO A 47 -6.62 -0.13 17.72
C PRO A 47 -6.36 1.30 18.21
N PRO A 48 -5.66 1.46 19.35
CA PRO A 48 -5.33 2.79 19.88
C PRO A 48 -4.47 3.63 18.92
N LEU A 49 -3.69 2.97 18.05
CA LEU A 49 -2.88 3.61 17.01
C LEU A 49 -3.25 3.04 15.64
N ALA A 50 -3.49 3.91 14.66
CA ALA A 50 -3.79 3.52 13.28
C ALA A 50 -2.67 2.67 12.66
N ARG A 51 -1.42 2.93 13.06
CA ARG A 51 -0.23 2.15 12.69
C ARG A 51 -0.37 0.63 12.90
N MET A 52 -1.16 0.22 13.90
CA MET A 52 -1.37 -1.19 14.26
C MET A 52 -2.35 -1.92 13.32
N LEU A 53 -2.96 -1.22 12.37
CA LEU A 53 -3.85 -1.85 11.37
C LEU A 53 -3.12 -2.76 10.39
N ILE A 54 -1.81 -2.58 10.25
CA ILE A 54 -0.91 -3.35 9.38
C ILE A 54 0.32 -3.80 10.16
N THR A 55 0.98 -4.86 9.69
CA THR A 55 2.21 -5.40 10.31
C THR A 55 3.37 -4.41 10.26
N ASP A 56 4.44 -4.72 10.99
CA ASP A 56 5.63 -3.87 10.96
C ASP A 56 6.29 -3.86 9.59
N GLN A 57 6.42 -5.03 8.98
CA GLN A 57 6.96 -5.20 7.64
C GLN A 57 6.15 -4.44 6.58
N GLN A 58 4.81 -4.51 6.63
CA GLN A 58 3.95 -3.82 5.67
C GLN A 58 4.12 -2.30 5.74
N PHE A 59 4.19 -1.74 6.94
CA PHE A 59 4.38 -0.30 7.10
C PHE A 59 5.76 0.16 6.66
N VAL A 60 6.82 -0.59 6.97
CA VAL A 60 8.17 -0.28 6.46
C VAL A 60 8.15 -0.26 4.93
N SER A 61 7.48 -1.22 4.29
CA SER A 61 7.34 -1.29 2.83
C SER A 61 6.57 -0.09 2.26
N CYS A 62 5.43 0.28 2.85
CA CYS A 62 4.67 1.47 2.45
C CYS A 62 5.48 2.75 2.63
N ARG A 63 6.20 2.88 3.74
CA ARG A 63 7.05 4.03 4.03
C ARG A 63 8.18 4.16 3.02
N SER A 64 8.85 3.05 2.67
CA SER A 64 9.84 3.04 1.59
C SER A 64 9.25 3.51 0.26
N THR A 65 8.02 3.07 -0.07
CA THR A 65 7.32 3.54 -1.28
C THR A 65 7.06 5.05 -1.27
N VAL A 66 6.68 5.63 -0.12
CA VAL A 66 6.53 7.10 0.02
C VAL A 66 7.88 7.80 -0.21
N MET A 67 8.97 7.28 0.35
CA MET A 67 10.31 7.86 0.19
C MET A 67 10.82 7.75 -1.25
N ASP A 68 10.58 6.63 -1.93
CA ASP A 68 10.98 6.43 -3.32
C ASP A 68 10.25 7.40 -4.26
N ALA A 69 8.97 7.69 -3.97
CA ALA A 69 8.20 8.70 -4.70
C ALA A 69 8.64 10.14 -4.38
N ASN A 70 9.26 10.37 -3.22
CA ASN A 70 9.62 11.71 -2.72
C ASN A 70 11.11 11.77 -2.29
N PRO A 71 12.06 11.86 -3.26
CA PRO A 71 13.49 11.85 -2.96
C PRO A 71 13.90 12.95 -1.97
N GLY A 72 14.60 12.54 -0.91
CA GLY A 72 15.06 13.45 0.15
C GLY A 72 14.09 13.62 1.32
N MET A 73 12.90 13.01 1.27
CA MET A 73 11.98 12.95 2.41
C MET A 73 12.58 12.10 3.54
N SER A 74 12.44 12.57 4.79
CA SER A 74 12.91 11.82 5.95
C SER A 74 12.04 10.59 6.22
N GLU A 75 12.64 9.56 6.79
CA GLU A 75 11.95 8.33 7.19
C GLU A 75 10.84 8.61 8.21
N GLU A 76 11.06 9.54 9.13
CA GLU A 76 10.06 9.97 10.12
C GLU A 76 8.83 10.60 9.47
N LEU A 77 9.02 11.54 8.55
CA LEU A 77 7.92 12.19 7.84
C LEU A 77 7.16 11.21 6.96
N ALA A 78 7.87 10.34 6.24
CA ALA A 78 7.25 9.28 5.45
C ALA A 78 6.42 8.32 6.33
N GLY A 79 6.89 8.02 7.55
CA GLY A 79 6.14 7.23 8.53
C GLY A 79 4.83 7.90 8.95
N ARG A 80 4.88 9.20 9.30
CA ARG A 80 3.69 10.00 9.63
C ARG A 80 2.69 10.02 8.48
N ILE A 81 3.17 10.18 7.24
CA ILE A 81 2.34 10.16 6.03
C ILE A 81 1.60 8.83 5.84
N VAL A 82 2.28 7.69 6.04
CA VAL A 82 1.64 6.37 5.94
C VAL A 82 0.59 6.18 7.04
N GLU A 83 0.88 6.62 8.27
CA GLU A 83 -0.08 6.54 9.37
C GLU A 83 -1.34 7.38 9.12
N GLU A 84 -1.19 8.61 8.62
CA GLU A 84 -2.35 9.43 8.23
C GLU A 84 -3.12 8.82 7.05
N GLY A 85 -2.43 8.15 6.12
CA GLY A 85 -3.07 7.37 5.05
C GLY A 85 -3.95 6.24 5.61
N LEU A 86 -3.49 5.53 6.64
CA LEU A 86 -4.28 4.49 7.33
C LEU A 86 -5.51 5.08 8.03
N LYS A 87 -5.36 6.22 8.70
CA LYS A 87 -6.48 6.95 9.32
C LYS A 87 -7.53 7.34 8.27
N PHE A 88 -7.09 7.87 7.13
CA PHE A 88 -7.95 8.27 6.03
C PHE A 88 -8.75 7.08 5.44
N VAL A 89 -8.08 5.98 5.10
CA VAL A 89 -8.73 4.78 4.55
C VAL A 89 -9.77 4.23 5.52
N THR A 90 -9.43 4.18 6.81
CA THR A 90 -10.35 3.74 7.86
C THR A 90 -11.57 4.65 7.94
N ALA A 91 -11.38 5.97 7.95
CA ALA A 91 -12.50 6.91 7.98
C ALA A 91 -13.41 6.76 6.76
N CYS A 92 -12.86 6.52 5.56
CA CYS A 92 -13.65 6.27 4.36
C CYS A 92 -14.44 4.95 4.42
N ALA A 93 -13.85 3.90 4.97
CA ALA A 93 -14.51 2.60 5.12
C ALA A 93 -15.67 2.66 6.13
N ILE A 94 -15.45 3.34 7.27
CA ILE A 94 -16.45 3.47 8.34
C ILE A 94 -17.54 4.50 8.01
N PHE A 95 -17.19 5.59 7.30
CA PHE A 95 -18.12 6.67 6.93
C PHE A 95 -18.24 6.83 5.40
N PRO A 96 -18.74 5.81 4.67
CA PRO A 96 -18.68 5.76 3.20
C PRO A 96 -19.52 6.84 2.49
N THR A 97 -20.47 7.47 3.20
CA THR A 97 -21.33 8.53 2.64
C THR A 97 -20.87 9.94 3.00
N ALA A 98 -19.74 10.10 3.69
CA ALA A 98 -19.30 11.39 4.24
C ALA A 98 -18.53 12.28 3.26
N GLY A 99 -18.22 11.80 2.04
CA GLY A 99 -17.52 12.60 1.02
C GLY A 99 -16.16 13.11 1.51
N LEU A 100 -15.37 12.21 2.11
CA LEU A 100 -14.07 12.53 2.70
C LEU A 100 -13.01 12.68 1.61
N VAL A 101 -12.01 13.52 1.83
CA VAL A 101 -10.85 13.64 0.93
C VAL A 101 -9.56 13.77 1.75
N PRO A 102 -8.42 13.28 1.25
CA PRO A 102 -7.13 13.48 1.89
C PRO A 102 -6.57 14.87 1.55
N SER A 103 -5.61 15.36 2.34
CA SER A 103 -4.71 16.42 1.85
C SER A 103 -3.77 15.85 0.78
N ARG A 104 -3.08 16.71 0.03
CA ARG A 104 -2.07 16.23 -0.96
C ARG A 104 -0.96 15.40 -0.30
N ILE A 105 -0.59 15.75 0.93
CA ILE A 105 0.48 15.07 1.66
C ILE A 105 0.02 13.69 2.10
N VAL A 106 -1.20 13.59 2.65
CA VAL A 106 -1.77 12.31 3.10
C VAL A 106 -2.11 11.38 1.93
N ASP A 107 -2.44 11.93 0.76
CA ASP A 107 -2.67 11.16 -0.46
C ASP A 107 -1.44 10.32 -0.89
N GLU A 108 -0.21 10.76 -0.60
CA GLU A 108 1.00 9.94 -0.82
C GLU A 108 1.00 8.66 0.02
N GLY A 109 0.55 8.77 1.28
CA GLY A 109 0.39 7.61 2.16
C GLY A 109 -0.66 6.65 1.63
N TRP A 110 -1.79 7.19 1.13
CA TRP A 110 -2.84 6.38 0.53
C TRP A 110 -2.39 5.71 -0.78
N HIS A 111 -1.64 6.41 -1.64
CA HIS A 111 -1.00 5.81 -2.82
C HIS A 111 -0.09 4.65 -2.44
N ALA A 112 0.76 4.83 -1.42
CA ALA A 112 1.64 3.78 -0.95
C ALA A 112 0.86 2.55 -0.47
N LEU A 113 -0.28 2.74 0.21
CA LEU A 113 -1.17 1.62 0.58
C LEU A 113 -1.72 0.93 -0.68
N ILE A 114 -2.29 1.68 -1.63
CA ILE A 114 -2.91 1.14 -2.86
C ILE A 114 -1.90 0.32 -3.70
N LEU A 115 -0.65 0.78 -3.80
CA LEU A 115 0.39 0.07 -4.56
C LEU A 115 0.70 -1.31 -3.96
N HIS A 116 0.45 -1.52 -2.67
CA HIS A 116 0.54 -2.82 -2.00
C HIS A 116 -0.81 -3.55 -2.05
N THR A 117 -1.29 -3.80 -3.26
CA THR A 117 -2.68 -4.20 -3.55
C THR A 117 -3.22 -5.36 -2.70
N ALA A 118 -2.45 -6.42 -2.49
CA ALA A 118 -2.88 -7.57 -1.68
C ALA A 118 -3.05 -7.21 -0.19
N MET A 119 -2.10 -6.45 0.37
CA MET A 119 -2.21 -5.93 1.73
C MET A 119 -3.40 -4.99 1.86
N TYR A 120 -3.56 -4.08 0.90
CA TYR A 120 -4.61 -3.07 0.90
C TYR A 120 -6.02 -3.67 0.77
N ALA A 121 -6.19 -4.67 -0.11
CA ALA A 121 -7.44 -5.42 -0.21
C ALA A 121 -7.76 -6.13 1.13
N GLY A 122 -6.76 -6.77 1.74
CA GLY A 122 -6.92 -7.39 3.05
C GLY A 122 -7.27 -6.38 4.15
N LEU A 123 -6.69 -5.18 4.13
CA LEU A 123 -7.03 -4.09 5.06
C LEU A 123 -8.49 -3.66 4.86
N CYS A 124 -8.92 -3.39 3.62
CA CYS A 124 -10.29 -2.99 3.30
C CYS A 124 -11.32 -4.05 3.72
N GLU A 125 -11.01 -5.33 3.51
CA GLU A 125 -11.87 -6.43 3.95
C GLU A 125 -12.12 -6.37 5.45
N ARG A 126 -11.04 -6.23 6.24
CA ARG A 126 -11.13 -6.12 7.70
C ARG A 126 -11.77 -4.83 8.20
N LEU A 127 -11.96 -3.82 7.35
CA LEU A 127 -12.60 -2.56 7.70
C LEU A 127 -14.09 -2.51 7.31
N GLY A 128 -14.68 -3.63 6.89
CA GLY A 128 -16.09 -3.74 6.52
C GLY A 128 -16.35 -4.14 5.07
N GLY A 129 -15.42 -4.89 4.46
CA GLY A 129 -15.62 -5.59 3.19
C GLY A 129 -15.69 -4.72 1.93
N ARG A 130 -15.42 -3.41 2.05
CA ARG A 130 -15.56 -2.45 0.94
C ARG A 130 -14.22 -1.83 0.60
N MET A 131 -13.83 -1.98 -0.65
CA MET A 131 -12.65 -1.33 -1.21
C MET A 131 -12.86 0.20 -1.23
N VAL A 132 -11.94 0.94 -0.61
CA VAL A 132 -11.88 2.39 -0.77
C VAL A 132 -11.17 2.67 -2.09
N HIS A 133 -11.94 2.93 -3.14
CA HIS A 133 -11.40 3.16 -4.47
C HIS A 133 -10.75 4.54 -4.57
N HIS A 134 -9.69 4.64 -5.35
CA HIS A 134 -9.06 5.91 -5.70
C HIS A 134 -9.42 6.26 -7.13
N SER A 135 -9.84 7.50 -7.35
CA SER A 135 -10.04 8.06 -8.68
C SER A 135 -9.09 9.26 -8.80
N PRO A 136 -7.93 9.11 -9.46
CA PRO A 136 -6.99 10.21 -9.61
C PRO A 136 -7.64 11.39 -10.32
N GLY A 137 -7.52 12.58 -9.73
CA GLY A 137 -7.97 13.84 -10.31
C GLY A 137 -6.98 14.94 -10.00
N TYR A 138 -6.84 15.89 -10.92
CA TYR A 138 -6.16 17.17 -10.66
C TYR A 138 -7.10 18.30 -11.06
N ALA A 139 -7.85 18.81 -10.08
CA ALA A 139 -8.74 19.95 -10.26
C ALA A 139 -8.38 21.06 -9.25
N PRO A 140 -7.29 21.81 -9.49
CA PRO A 140 -6.79 22.83 -8.56
C PRO A 140 -7.80 23.93 -8.25
N THR A 141 -8.81 24.12 -9.11
CA THR A 141 -9.89 25.09 -8.93
C THR A 141 -11.06 24.59 -8.08
N ASN A 142 -11.13 23.29 -7.77
CA ASN A 142 -12.28 22.70 -7.09
C ASN A 142 -12.04 22.52 -5.57
N TYR A 143 -11.02 23.13 -4.98
CA TYR A 143 -10.79 23.07 -3.54
C TYR A 143 -11.82 23.92 -2.80
N ALA A 144 -12.76 23.29 -2.10
CA ALA A 144 -13.69 23.97 -1.21
C ALA A 144 -13.02 24.24 0.16
N PRO A 145 -13.10 25.45 0.72
CA PRO A 145 -12.68 25.70 2.10
C PRO A 145 -13.39 24.74 3.07
N GLY A 146 -12.64 24.16 4.01
CA GLY A 146 -13.19 23.22 5.00
C GLY A 146 -13.37 21.78 4.52
N ILE A 147 -12.97 21.44 3.29
CA ILE A 147 -13.11 20.08 2.77
C ILE A 147 -12.30 19.05 3.58
N LEU A 148 -11.15 19.46 4.13
CA LEU A 148 -10.31 18.63 4.99
C LEU A 148 -10.86 18.51 6.42
N ASP A 149 -11.64 19.49 6.88
CA ASP A 149 -12.20 19.55 8.24
C ASP A 149 -13.12 18.37 8.47
N ARG A 150 -13.96 18.03 7.48
CA ARG A 150 -14.81 16.84 7.53
C ARG A 150 -14.01 15.56 7.72
N THR A 151 -12.89 15.40 7.01
CA THR A 151 -12.02 14.23 7.15
C THR A 151 -11.38 14.19 8.54
N ARG A 152 -10.85 15.32 9.02
CA ARG A 152 -10.26 15.44 10.35
C ARG A 152 -11.26 15.09 11.46
N GLU A 153 -12.48 15.62 11.38
CA GLU A 153 -13.56 15.32 12.32
C GLU A 153 -13.90 13.81 12.34
N ARG A 154 -13.92 13.15 11.16
CA ARG A 154 -14.17 11.71 11.11
C ARG A 154 -13.03 10.89 11.67
N ILE A 155 -11.78 11.31 11.48
CA ILE A 155 -10.63 10.66 12.13
C ILE A 155 -10.72 10.82 13.66
N SER A 156 -11.03 12.02 14.16
CA SER A 156 -11.27 12.25 15.60
C SER A 156 -12.42 11.43 16.15
N ALA A 157 -13.50 11.24 15.39
CA ALA A 157 -14.62 10.38 15.79
C ALA A 157 -14.25 8.89 15.89
N LEU A 158 -13.14 8.45 15.28
CA LEU A 158 -12.57 7.10 15.44
C LEU A 158 -11.65 6.99 16.67
N GLY A 159 -11.42 8.09 17.40
CA GLY A 159 -10.55 8.13 18.57
C GLY A 159 -9.07 8.40 18.26
N TRP A 160 -8.73 8.84 17.05
CA TRP A 160 -7.37 9.22 16.67
C TRP A 160 -7.25 10.72 16.45
N GLU A 161 -6.08 11.28 16.76
CA GLU A 161 -5.78 12.68 16.46
C GLU A 161 -5.18 12.80 15.04
N PRO A 162 -5.75 13.62 14.15
CA PRO A 162 -5.13 13.93 12.86
C PRO A 162 -3.88 14.78 13.04
N ASP A 163 -2.82 14.49 12.28
CA ASP A 163 -1.59 15.29 12.30
C ASP A 163 -1.79 16.68 11.65
N PRO A 164 -1.78 17.78 12.44
CA PRO A 164 -2.13 19.10 11.92
C PRO A 164 -1.14 19.64 10.87
N GLU A 165 0.10 19.13 10.83
CA GLU A 165 1.09 19.55 9.83
C GLU A 165 0.84 18.89 8.47
N LEU A 166 0.19 17.72 8.44
CA LEU A 166 -0.06 16.95 7.22
C LEU A 166 -1.45 17.22 6.63
N TRP A 167 -2.42 17.66 7.43
CA TRP A 167 -3.79 17.99 7.00
C TRP A 167 -3.96 19.47 6.59
N VAL A 168 -3.04 19.97 5.78
CA VAL A 168 -3.04 21.38 5.31
C VAL A 168 -3.59 21.52 3.89
N ALA A 169 -4.14 22.70 3.60
CA ALA A 169 -4.58 23.07 2.27
C ALA A 169 -3.39 23.09 1.28
N PRO A 170 -3.61 22.84 -0.02
CA PRO A 170 -2.57 22.99 -1.03
C PRO A 170 -2.09 24.45 -1.07
N SER A 171 -0.83 24.70 -0.70
CA SER A 171 -0.20 26.00 -0.86
C SER A 171 1.21 25.81 -1.43
N ASN A 172 1.70 26.82 -2.15
CA ASN A 172 3.09 26.86 -2.61
C ASN A 172 4.10 27.05 -1.46
N GLU A 173 3.58 27.27 -0.23
CA GLU A 173 4.35 27.52 0.99
C GLU A 173 4.24 26.36 1.98
N SER A 174 3.67 25.22 1.56
CA SER A 174 3.64 24.02 2.40
C SER A 174 5.06 23.63 2.80
N LEU A 175 5.29 23.49 4.11
CA LEU A 175 6.57 23.04 4.68
C LEU A 175 6.95 21.64 4.18
N VAL A 176 5.98 20.88 3.69
CA VAL A 176 6.15 19.57 3.05
C VAL A 176 5.79 19.68 1.57
N SER A 177 6.77 19.48 0.71
CA SER A 177 6.57 19.31 -0.73
C SER A 177 6.41 17.82 -1.06
N VAL A 178 5.41 17.49 -1.86
CA VAL A 178 5.15 16.11 -2.33
C VAL A 178 5.13 16.04 -3.85
N ALA A 179 5.58 14.91 -4.40
CA ALA A 179 5.79 14.71 -5.82
C ALA A 179 4.48 14.46 -6.59
N ALA A 180 3.47 13.83 -5.96
CA ALA A 180 2.19 13.56 -6.60
C ALA A 180 1.44 14.85 -6.91
N LYS A 181 0.96 14.92 -8.15
CA LYS A 181 0.12 16.02 -8.65
C LYS A 181 -1.37 15.70 -8.55
N CYS A 182 -1.77 14.87 -7.57
CA CYS A 182 -3.18 14.59 -7.31
C CYS A 182 -3.78 15.71 -6.45
N GLN A 183 -4.94 16.20 -6.86
CA GLN A 183 -5.75 17.19 -6.13
C GLN A 183 -7.20 16.73 -6.22
N HIS A 184 -7.68 16.10 -5.14
CA HIS A 184 -9.06 15.63 -5.02
C HIS A 184 -9.99 16.80 -4.77
N SER A 185 -11.00 16.92 -5.62
CA SER A 185 -11.96 18.01 -5.53
C SER A 185 -13.17 17.85 -6.46
N ASP A 186 -14.16 17.15 -5.92
CA ASP A 186 -15.57 17.53 -5.82
C ASP A 186 -16.11 16.82 -4.57
N ASP A 187 -17.20 17.26 -3.94
CA ASP A 187 -17.71 16.71 -2.66
C ASP A 187 -18.14 15.21 -2.72
N SER A 188 -17.80 14.48 -3.79
CA SER A 188 -18.19 13.08 -4.00
C SER A 188 -17.29 12.09 -3.23
N GLY A 189 -16.14 12.52 -2.70
CA GLY A 189 -15.19 11.66 -1.98
C GLY A 189 -14.52 10.59 -2.88
N PRO A 190 -13.73 9.65 -2.30
CA PRO A 190 -12.98 8.65 -3.05
C PRO A 190 -13.88 7.60 -3.73
N ILE A 191 -15.06 7.37 -3.17
CA ILE A 191 -16.02 6.39 -3.69
C ILE A 191 -16.98 7.09 -4.65
N VAL A 192 -16.59 7.18 -5.92
CA VAL A 192 -17.50 7.56 -7.01
C VAL A 192 -18.27 6.32 -7.45
N THR A 193 -19.47 6.09 -6.91
CA THR A 193 -20.34 4.99 -7.37
C THR A 193 -20.94 5.27 -8.75
N ILE A 194 -21.07 6.54 -9.15
CA ILE A 194 -21.58 6.97 -10.47
C ILE A 194 -20.86 8.27 -10.88
N PRO A 195 -20.09 8.29 -11.98
CA PRO A 195 -19.47 9.51 -12.48
C PRO A 195 -20.51 10.57 -12.84
N LYS A 196 -20.35 11.81 -12.35
CA LYS A 196 -21.18 12.92 -12.83
C LYS A 196 -20.87 13.18 -14.32
N PRO A 197 -21.88 13.30 -15.19
CA PRO A 197 -21.65 13.62 -16.59
C PRO A 197 -20.97 14.98 -16.69
N LYS A 198 -19.89 15.04 -17.48
CA LYS A 198 -19.17 16.27 -17.79
C LYS A 198 -20.16 17.29 -18.41
N PRO A 199 -20.14 18.56 -18.00
CA PRO A 199 -20.82 19.59 -18.76
C PRO A 199 -20.26 19.59 -20.19
N SER A 200 -21.14 19.55 -21.19
CA SER A 200 -20.73 19.77 -22.57
C SER A 200 -20.07 21.14 -22.65
N ALA A 201 -18.87 21.21 -23.22
CA ALA A 201 -18.29 22.49 -23.59
C ALA A 201 -19.27 23.21 -24.54
N ALA A 202 -19.62 24.44 -24.19
CA ALA A 202 -20.39 25.36 -25.02
C ALA A 202 -19.44 26.17 -25.92
#